data_AF-A0A918REE4-F1
#
_entry.id   AF-A0A918REE4-F1
#
_cell.length_a   1.000
_cell.length_b   1.000
_cell.length_c   1.000
_cell.angle_alpha   90.00
_cell.angle_beta   90.00
_cell.angle_gamma   90.00
#
_symmetry.space_group_name_H-M   'P 1'
#
loop_
_entity.id
_entity.type
_entity.pdbx_description
1 polymer ?
#
loop_
_entity_poly.entity_id
_entity_poly.type
_entity_poly.pdbx_seq_one_letter_code
_entity_poly.pdbx_strand_id
1 'polypeptide(L)'
;MRALLAVLAGVLLYLSFAPRSLWWLAPPALALLGGCLHGRRARAGFALGLLAGLGYLLPLLVWTGEEVGPVPWLALATLEAVFIGVTGLGIALVSRLPGWPFFAAAVWVAGEALRARAPFGGFPWGKLAFGQADGFFTPLVALGGTPLLSFAVALCGFGLYEALRVVRGHPLRSAAVLAALAVTAPVCAGLAARPLVSDAAEDGSVTAALIQGNVPRLGLDFNSQRRQVLDNHALRTERLAEDVKAGRVPKPDFVVWPENSSDLDPYAQPDAYAVIDKAVKAIGVPVAIGAVVAPETGPLRNTMILWDPVKGPTTTYDKRKIQPFGERIPMRSVVRLFSSDVDRVRRDFGPGKDPGVFDMAGSGVGMVTCFEAAFDDAVRSTVRAGAQVIAVPSNNATFGRSQMTYQQLAMDRIRAVEHSRTVLVPVTSGVSAVIRPDGSVVAQTKMFTPDALVATIPLRSGSTPATALGPLPEYALLLLAACGLGWAALRRTRARRVL
;
A
#
# COMPACT_ATOMS: atom_id res chain seq x y z
N MET A 1 26.36 21.79 -4.86
CA MET A 1 26.30 20.58 -5.70
C MET A 1 25.63 19.38 -5.01
N ARG A 2 26.17 18.77 -3.94
CA ARG A 2 25.58 17.56 -3.30
C ARG A 2 24.14 17.71 -2.81
N ALA A 3 23.78 18.88 -2.26
CA ALA A 3 22.40 19.15 -1.84
C ALA A 3 21.41 19.06 -3.03
N LEU A 4 21.76 19.67 -4.17
CA LEU A 4 20.95 19.58 -5.40
C LEU A 4 20.86 18.14 -5.91
N LEU A 5 21.96 17.38 -5.87
CA LEU A 5 21.97 15.97 -6.27
C LEU A 5 21.11 15.09 -5.33
N ALA A 6 21.06 15.39 -4.04
CA ALA A 6 20.20 14.69 -3.10
C ALA A 6 18.71 14.97 -3.39
N VAL A 7 18.35 16.23 -3.64
CA VAL A 7 16.98 16.58 -4.08
C VAL A 7 16.65 15.86 -5.40
N LEU A 8 17.56 15.88 -6.37
CA LEU A 8 17.38 15.18 -7.64
C LEU A 8 17.18 13.67 -7.44
N ALA A 9 17.94 13.04 -6.55
CA ALA A 9 17.72 11.63 -6.20
C ALA A 9 16.31 11.40 -5.66
N GLY A 10 15.81 12.29 -4.79
CA GLY A 10 14.44 12.25 -4.32
C GLY A 10 13.40 12.38 -5.44
N VAL A 11 13.60 13.34 -6.34
CA VAL A 11 12.70 13.58 -7.49
C VAL A 11 12.68 12.38 -8.44
N LEU A 12 13.84 11.80 -8.75
CA LEU A 12 13.93 10.59 -9.57
C LEU A 12 13.21 9.41 -8.90
N LEU A 13 13.32 9.31 -7.58
CA LEU A 13 12.58 8.31 -6.83
C LEU A 13 11.06 8.55 -6.91
N TYR A 14 10.59 9.78 -6.77
CA TYR A 14 9.17 10.12 -7.00
C TYR A 14 8.69 9.76 -8.41
N LEU A 15 9.50 10.05 -9.43
CA LEU A 15 9.16 9.72 -10.81
C LEU A 15 9.05 8.21 -11.06
N SER A 16 9.69 7.39 -10.22
CA SER A 16 9.58 5.93 -10.30
C SER A 16 8.25 5.34 -9.80
N PHE A 17 7.41 6.16 -9.15
CA PHE A 17 6.11 5.71 -8.63
C PHE A 17 4.96 5.95 -9.62
N ALA A 18 3.90 5.16 -9.44
CA ALA A 18 2.64 5.32 -10.15
C ALA A 18 2.11 6.76 -10.03
N PRO A 19 1.49 7.31 -11.09
CA PRO A 19 1.00 6.62 -12.29
C PRO A 19 2.04 6.39 -13.39
N ARG A 20 3.31 6.75 -13.18
CA ARG A 20 4.33 6.54 -14.23
C ARG A 20 4.84 5.10 -14.18
N SER A 21 5.19 4.57 -15.34
CA SER A 21 5.82 3.26 -15.51
C SER A 21 7.36 3.31 -15.42
N LEU A 22 7.92 4.34 -14.76
CA LEU A 22 9.37 4.60 -14.71
C LEU A 22 10.05 3.93 -13.50
N TRP A 23 9.60 2.73 -13.11
CA TRP A 23 10.12 1.97 -11.97
C TRP A 23 11.64 1.81 -11.97
N TRP A 24 12.25 1.78 -13.17
CA TRP A 24 13.68 1.65 -13.41
C TRP A 24 14.50 2.88 -12.98
N LEU A 25 13.85 4.00 -12.66
CA LEU A 25 14.51 5.19 -12.08
C LEU A 25 14.89 4.99 -10.60
N ALA A 26 14.28 4.04 -9.88
CA ALA A 26 14.58 3.84 -8.46
C ALA A 26 16.03 3.41 -8.19
N PRO A 27 16.64 2.42 -8.89
CA PRO A 27 18.05 2.09 -8.68
C PRO A 27 19.02 3.25 -9.00
N PRO A 28 18.92 3.96 -10.14
CA PRO A 28 19.73 5.16 -10.41
C PRO A 28 19.54 6.28 -9.36
N ALA A 29 18.32 6.51 -8.87
CA ALA A 29 18.05 7.46 -7.80
C ALA A 29 18.81 7.10 -6.52
N LEU A 30 18.77 5.83 -6.13
CA LEU A 30 19.47 5.33 -4.94
C LEU A 30 21.00 5.30 -5.14
N ALA A 31 21.48 5.08 -6.36
CA ALA A 31 22.90 5.24 -6.71
C ALA A 31 23.37 6.69 -6.51
N LEU A 32 22.58 7.66 -7.00
CA LEU A 32 22.87 9.08 -6.85
C LEU A 32 22.86 9.50 -5.36
N LEU A 33 21.88 9.02 -4.60
CA LEU A 33 21.81 9.23 -3.15
C LEU A 33 23.01 8.60 -2.44
N GLY A 34 23.38 7.36 -2.79
CA GLY A 34 24.58 6.69 -2.31
C GLY A 34 25.83 7.54 -2.51
N GLY A 35 25.98 8.12 -3.71
CA GLY A 35 27.06 9.05 -4.01
C GLY A 35 27.07 10.33 -3.18
N CYS A 36 25.89 10.83 -2.82
CA CYS A 36 25.75 11.98 -1.91
C CYS A 36 26.16 11.64 -0.47
N LEU A 37 25.78 10.45 0.02
CA LEU A 37 25.95 10.01 1.40
C LEU A 37 27.32 9.35 1.70
N HIS A 38 27.96 8.79 0.69
CA HIS A 38 29.18 8.00 0.86
C HIS A 38 30.31 8.75 1.55
N GLY A 39 30.86 8.15 2.60
CA GLY A 39 31.98 8.73 3.36
C GLY A 39 31.65 10.07 4.02
N ARG A 40 30.36 10.43 4.21
CA ARG A 40 29.96 11.65 4.90
C ARG A 40 29.88 11.46 6.42
N ARG A 41 29.79 12.56 7.17
CA ARG A 41 29.54 12.55 8.62
C ARG A 41 28.05 12.29 8.87
N ALA A 42 27.69 11.75 10.02
CA ALA A 42 26.31 11.41 10.38
C ALA A 42 25.33 12.58 10.17
N ARG A 43 25.67 13.77 10.68
CA ARG A 43 24.87 15.01 10.50
C ARG A 43 24.66 15.40 9.03
N ALA A 44 25.67 15.19 8.19
CA ALA A 44 25.58 15.49 6.76
C ALA A 44 24.74 14.41 6.03
N GLY A 45 24.85 13.15 6.48
CA GLY A 45 23.98 12.07 6.02
C GLY A 45 22.51 12.34 6.33
N PHE A 46 22.22 12.85 7.54
CA PHE A 46 20.89 13.29 7.91
C PHE A 46 20.37 14.40 7.01
N ALA A 47 21.11 15.50 6.85
CA ALA A 47 20.67 16.64 6.05
C ALA A 47 20.46 16.28 4.57
N LEU A 48 21.35 15.48 3.98
CA LEU A 48 21.21 15.04 2.59
C LEU A 48 20.07 14.03 2.42
N GLY A 49 19.90 13.11 3.38
CA GLY A 49 18.76 12.19 3.41
C GLY A 49 17.43 12.94 3.54
N LEU A 50 17.37 13.98 4.37
CA LEU A 50 16.19 14.84 4.53
C LEU A 50 15.86 15.56 3.21
N LEU A 51 16.85 16.14 2.53
CA LEU A 51 16.64 16.81 1.23
C LEU A 51 16.15 15.83 0.15
N ALA A 52 16.70 14.62 0.11
CA ALA A 52 16.20 13.56 -0.78
C ALA A 52 14.78 13.13 -0.41
N GLY A 53 14.51 12.97 0.88
CA GLY A 53 13.18 12.67 1.42
C GLY A 53 12.16 13.73 1.02
N LEU A 54 12.50 15.02 1.11
CA LEU A 54 11.63 16.12 0.70
C LEU A 54 11.39 16.11 -0.82
N GLY A 55 12.45 15.94 -1.63
CA GLY A 55 12.32 15.82 -3.09
C GLY A 55 11.48 14.63 -3.53
N TYR A 56 11.39 13.60 -2.69
CA TYR A 56 10.59 12.40 -2.94
C TYR A 56 9.14 12.53 -2.44
N LEU A 57 8.96 12.84 -1.16
CA LEU A 57 7.68 12.68 -0.45
C LEU A 57 6.76 13.89 -0.59
N LEU A 58 7.30 15.10 -0.79
CA LEU A 58 6.46 16.27 -1.08
C LEU A 58 5.60 16.02 -2.32
N PRO A 59 6.18 15.73 -3.51
CA PRO A 59 5.36 15.52 -4.70
C PRO A 59 4.60 14.19 -4.68
N LEU A 60 5.09 13.15 -3.97
CA LEU A 60 4.39 11.86 -3.86
C LEU A 60 3.08 11.99 -3.08
N LEU A 61 3.08 12.76 -1.98
CA LEU A 61 1.98 12.87 -1.03
C LEU A 61 1.13 14.14 -1.22
N VAL A 62 1.30 14.88 -2.31
CA VAL A 62 0.57 16.13 -2.58
C VAL A 62 -0.94 15.98 -2.48
N TRP A 63 -1.46 14.81 -2.85
CA TRP A 63 -2.89 14.46 -2.77
C TRP A 63 -3.46 14.49 -1.34
N THR A 64 -2.62 14.40 -0.30
CA THR A 64 -3.06 14.46 1.10
C THR A 64 -3.54 15.86 1.50
N GLY A 65 -3.18 16.89 0.72
CA GLY A 65 -3.59 18.28 0.96
C GLY A 65 -4.78 18.74 0.12
N GLU A 66 -5.33 17.89 -0.76
CA GLU A 66 -6.40 18.26 -1.71
C GLU A 66 -7.61 18.88 -1.00
N GLU A 67 -8.00 18.28 0.13
CA GLU A 67 -9.23 18.63 0.85
C GLU A 67 -9.00 19.36 2.18
N VAL A 68 -7.80 19.24 2.76
CA VAL A 68 -7.45 19.78 4.09
C VAL A 68 -6.36 20.86 4.02
N GLY A 69 -5.98 21.26 2.80
CA GLY A 69 -5.01 22.30 2.52
C GLY A 69 -3.55 21.88 2.65
N PRO A 70 -2.61 22.81 2.42
CA PRO A 70 -1.18 22.50 2.34
C PRO A 70 -0.54 22.18 3.69
N VAL A 71 -1.12 22.63 4.81
CA VAL A 71 -0.49 22.47 6.14
C VAL A 71 -0.38 21.00 6.55
N PRO A 72 -1.45 20.17 6.53
CA PRO A 72 -1.33 18.74 6.83
C PRO A 72 -0.42 17.99 5.86
N TRP A 73 -0.48 18.31 4.56
CA TRP A 73 0.39 17.72 3.55
C TRP A 73 1.87 17.99 3.84
N LEU A 74 2.25 19.26 4.04
CA LEU A 74 3.62 19.64 4.33
C LEU A 74 4.10 19.03 5.64
N ALA A 75 3.25 18.98 6.67
CA ALA A 75 3.58 18.35 7.95
C ALA A 75 3.87 16.84 7.79
N LEU A 76 2.97 16.11 7.11
CA LEU A 76 3.14 14.68 6.85
C LEU A 76 4.38 14.41 5.99
N ALA A 77 4.50 15.07 4.84
CA ALA A 77 5.63 14.86 3.93
C ALA A 77 6.97 15.21 4.59
N THR A 78 7.01 16.26 5.43
CA THR A 78 8.22 16.64 6.17
C THR A 78 8.57 15.61 7.25
N LEU A 79 7.59 15.15 8.04
CA LEU A 79 7.80 14.10 9.04
C LEU A 79 8.33 12.81 8.38
N GLU A 80 7.70 12.41 7.28
CA GLU A 80 8.11 11.26 6.48
C GLU A 80 9.52 11.43 5.90
N ALA A 81 9.88 12.66 5.48
CA ALA A 81 11.22 12.98 5.01
C ALA A 81 12.27 13.00 6.13
N VAL A 82 11.89 13.32 7.37
CA VAL A 82 12.79 13.20 8.55
C VAL A 82 13.21 11.76 8.76
N PHE A 83 12.30 10.80 8.59
CA PHE A 83 12.67 9.37 8.64
C PHE A 83 13.66 8.98 7.53
N ILE A 84 13.51 9.53 6.32
CA ILE A 84 14.51 9.35 5.25
C ILE A 84 15.83 10.04 5.62
N GLY A 85 15.79 11.17 6.34
CA GLY A 85 16.97 11.79 6.96
C GLY A 85 17.67 10.86 7.94
N VAL A 86 16.95 10.25 8.88
CA VAL A 86 17.51 9.27 9.83
C VAL A 86 18.10 8.06 9.09
N THR A 87 17.43 7.59 8.03
CA THR A 87 17.93 6.54 7.15
C THR A 87 19.24 6.95 6.45
N GLY A 88 19.30 8.18 5.91
CA GLY A 88 20.49 8.75 5.29
C GLY A 88 21.66 8.92 6.27
N LEU A 89 21.38 9.23 7.54
CA LEU A 89 22.36 9.18 8.62
C LEU A 89 22.94 7.77 8.77
N GLY A 90 22.09 6.75 8.89
CA GLY A 90 22.51 5.36 9.02
C GLY A 90 23.36 4.89 7.84
N ILE A 91 22.92 5.19 6.61
CA ILE A 91 23.64 4.89 5.37
C ILE A 91 25.03 5.57 5.38
N ALA A 92 25.13 6.84 5.79
CA ALA A 92 26.41 7.53 5.88
C ALA A 92 27.36 6.89 6.92
N LEU A 93 26.85 6.27 7.98
CA LEU A 93 27.66 5.52 8.95
C LEU A 93 28.23 4.24 8.33
N VAL A 94 27.38 3.43 7.70
CA VAL A 94 27.78 2.12 7.15
C VAL A 94 28.52 2.23 5.82
N SER A 95 28.43 3.36 5.10
CA SER A 95 29.10 3.61 3.81
C SER A 95 30.63 3.43 3.80
N ARG A 96 31.27 3.38 4.97
CA ARG A 96 32.74 3.17 5.08
C ARG A 96 33.13 1.70 5.33
N LEU A 97 32.15 0.80 5.45
CA LEU A 97 32.39 -0.62 5.65
C LEU A 97 32.71 -1.31 4.31
N PRO A 98 33.51 -2.39 4.32
CA PRO A 98 33.58 -3.26 3.14
C PRO A 98 32.19 -3.86 2.89
N GLY A 99 31.77 -3.91 1.63
CA GLY A 99 30.42 -4.38 1.28
C GLY A 99 29.29 -3.44 1.74
N TRP A 100 29.57 -2.14 1.92
CA TRP A 100 28.57 -1.17 2.39
C TRP A 100 27.21 -1.16 1.65
N PRO A 101 27.08 -1.50 0.35
CA PRO A 101 25.76 -1.51 -0.30
C PRO A 101 24.76 -2.45 0.38
N PHE A 102 25.21 -3.59 0.89
CA PHE A 102 24.36 -4.55 1.61
C PHE A 102 23.84 -3.96 2.92
N PHE A 103 24.72 -3.33 3.70
CA PHE A 103 24.33 -2.66 4.94
C PHE A 103 23.45 -1.43 4.69
N ALA A 104 23.73 -0.65 3.64
CA ALA A 104 22.93 0.52 3.29
C ALA A 104 21.52 0.15 2.82
N ALA A 105 21.38 -0.91 2.01
CA ALA A 105 20.08 -1.44 1.62
C ALA A 105 19.29 -1.98 2.82
N ALA A 106 19.95 -2.67 3.76
CA ALA A 106 19.32 -3.12 4.99
C ALA A 106 18.88 -1.94 5.88
N VAL A 107 19.70 -0.89 6.00
CA VAL A 107 19.34 0.34 6.71
C VAL A 107 18.14 1.04 6.04
N TRP A 108 18.04 1.01 4.71
CA TRP A 108 16.87 1.53 4.00
C TRP A 108 15.59 0.81 4.43
N VAL A 109 15.61 -0.53 4.43
CA VAL A 109 14.48 -1.36 4.89
C VAL A 109 14.15 -1.07 6.36
N ALA A 110 15.15 -0.85 7.22
CA ALA A 110 14.92 -0.44 8.60
C ALA A 110 14.21 0.92 8.71
N GLY A 111 14.53 1.87 7.82
CA GLY A 111 13.83 3.14 7.70
C GLY A 111 12.37 2.98 7.29
N GLU A 112 12.10 2.13 6.29
CA GLU A 112 10.74 1.80 5.86
C GLU A 112 9.94 1.10 6.97
N ALA A 113 10.56 0.15 7.66
CA ALA A 113 9.96 -0.59 8.78
C ALA A 113 9.58 0.34 9.94
N LEU A 114 10.40 1.35 10.21
CA LEU A 114 10.14 2.37 11.24
C LEU A 114 8.95 3.27 10.84
N ARG A 115 8.96 3.83 9.62
CA ARG A 115 7.85 4.63 9.07
C ARG A 115 6.53 3.88 9.07
N ALA A 116 6.57 2.59 8.72
CA ALA A 116 5.39 1.73 8.66
C ALA A 116 4.76 1.43 10.04
N ARG A 117 5.39 1.83 11.16
CA ARG A 117 4.92 1.55 12.53
C ARG A 117 4.76 2.77 13.42
N ALA A 118 5.51 3.85 13.15
CA ALA A 118 5.54 5.03 14.00
C ALA A 118 5.52 6.34 13.20
N PRO A 119 4.85 7.39 13.70
CA PRO A 119 3.95 7.40 14.85
C PRO A 119 2.54 6.86 14.50
N PHE A 120 1.68 6.67 15.52
CA PHE A 120 0.24 6.39 15.36
C PHE A 120 -0.13 5.16 14.53
N GLY A 121 0.70 4.11 14.54
CA GLY A 121 0.51 2.93 13.70
C GLY A 121 1.21 3.00 12.35
N GLY A 122 1.82 4.14 12.01
CA GLY A 122 2.72 4.32 10.88
C GLY A 122 2.05 4.69 9.56
N PHE A 123 2.88 5.03 8.58
CA PHE A 123 2.49 5.42 7.23
C PHE A 123 3.41 4.72 6.20
N PRO A 124 3.09 3.48 5.78
CA PRO A 124 3.92 2.69 4.88
C PRO A 124 3.90 3.17 3.41
N TRP A 125 3.20 4.27 3.11
CA TRP A 125 3.13 4.82 1.75
C TRP A 125 4.52 5.19 1.25
N GLY A 126 4.82 4.91 -0.02
CA GLY A 126 6.12 5.22 -0.61
C GLY A 126 7.26 4.25 -0.24
N LYS A 127 6.96 3.05 0.29
CA LYS A 127 7.94 1.94 0.26
C LYS A 127 8.41 1.68 -1.17
N LEU A 128 9.71 1.44 -1.37
CA LEU A 128 10.30 1.15 -2.69
C LEU A 128 9.57 0.04 -3.43
N ALA A 129 9.16 -1.01 -2.70
CA ALA A 129 8.40 -2.13 -3.25
C ALA A 129 7.17 -1.71 -4.06
N PHE A 130 6.43 -0.70 -3.60
CA PHE A 130 5.21 -0.24 -4.27
C PHE A 130 5.47 0.52 -5.58
N GLY A 131 6.70 1.02 -5.78
CA GLY A 131 7.13 1.61 -7.05
C GLY A 131 7.57 0.57 -8.09
N GLN A 132 7.51 -0.73 -7.78
CA GLN A 132 8.05 -1.80 -8.63
C GLN A 132 6.98 -2.71 -9.23
N ALA A 133 5.72 -2.30 -9.27
CA ALA A 133 4.62 -3.14 -9.80
C ALA A 133 4.82 -3.58 -11.26
N ASP A 134 5.58 -2.80 -12.05
CA ASP A 134 5.90 -3.09 -13.46
C ASP A 134 7.34 -3.62 -13.67
N GLY A 135 8.11 -3.79 -12.60
CA GLY A 135 9.55 -4.08 -12.67
C GLY A 135 9.89 -5.55 -12.77
N PHE A 136 11.06 -5.89 -13.32
CA PHE A 136 11.53 -7.28 -13.28
C PHE A 136 11.87 -7.76 -11.85
N PHE A 137 11.91 -6.84 -10.88
CA PHE A 137 12.07 -7.17 -9.45
C PHE A 137 10.78 -7.69 -8.81
N THR A 138 9.59 -7.42 -9.38
CA THR A 138 8.29 -7.76 -8.77
C THR A 138 8.22 -9.19 -8.24
N PRO A 139 8.69 -10.25 -8.94
CA PRO A 139 8.59 -11.62 -8.44
C PRO A 139 9.28 -11.87 -7.09
N LEU A 140 10.24 -11.02 -6.69
CA LEU A 140 10.89 -11.12 -5.37
C LEU A 140 9.93 -10.88 -4.21
N VAL A 141 8.80 -10.19 -4.43
CA VAL A 141 7.80 -10.00 -3.37
C VAL A 141 7.15 -11.31 -2.96
N ALA A 142 6.99 -12.27 -3.88
CA ALA A 142 6.49 -13.61 -3.55
C ALA A 142 7.48 -14.40 -2.67
N LEU A 143 8.77 -14.06 -2.68
CA LEU A 143 9.81 -14.72 -1.88
C LEU A 143 9.91 -14.18 -0.45
N GLY A 144 9.94 -12.86 -0.29
CA GLY A 144 10.26 -12.24 1.00
C GLY A 144 9.44 -11.00 1.32
N GLY A 145 8.31 -10.82 0.64
CA GLY A 145 7.39 -9.71 0.84
C GLY A 145 7.98 -8.37 0.39
N THR A 146 7.27 -7.30 0.74
CA THR A 146 7.74 -5.93 0.47
C THR A 146 9.16 -5.62 1.01
N PRO A 147 9.61 -6.16 2.16
CA PRO A 147 10.97 -5.90 2.66
C PRO A 147 12.08 -6.41 1.74
N LEU A 148 11.94 -7.64 1.19
CA LEU A 148 12.94 -8.20 0.29
C LEU A 148 12.97 -7.46 -1.06
N LEU A 149 11.80 -7.09 -1.58
CA LEU A 149 11.71 -6.31 -2.81
C LEU A 149 12.37 -4.92 -2.64
N SER A 150 12.04 -4.19 -1.57
CA SER A 150 12.70 -2.92 -1.25
C SER A 150 14.21 -3.07 -1.08
N PHE A 151 14.66 -4.13 -0.38
CA PHE A 151 16.08 -4.44 -0.21
C PHE A 151 16.79 -4.64 -1.56
N ALA A 152 16.20 -5.44 -2.45
CA ALA A 152 16.78 -5.76 -3.75
C ALA A 152 16.98 -4.51 -4.62
N VAL A 153 15.98 -3.61 -4.65
CA VAL A 153 16.04 -2.35 -5.39
C VAL A 153 17.10 -1.41 -4.81
N ALA A 154 17.14 -1.28 -3.47
CA ALA A 154 18.13 -0.46 -2.79
C ALA A 154 19.55 -1.01 -2.94
N LEU A 155 19.73 -2.32 -2.84
CA LEU A 155 21.01 -3.00 -3.03
C LEU A 155 21.52 -2.78 -4.46
N CYS A 156 20.64 -2.93 -5.46
CA CYS A 156 20.99 -2.65 -6.84
C CYS A 156 21.45 -1.19 -7.02
N GLY A 157 20.71 -0.22 -6.47
CA GLY A 157 21.07 1.19 -6.57
C GLY A 157 22.40 1.54 -5.88
N PHE A 158 22.58 1.15 -4.63
CA PHE A 158 23.85 1.37 -3.92
C PHE A 158 25.01 0.59 -4.55
N GLY A 159 24.75 -0.59 -5.09
CA GLY A 159 25.69 -1.40 -5.86
C GLY A 159 26.17 -0.70 -7.14
N LEU A 160 25.26 -0.07 -7.88
CA LEU A 160 25.60 0.71 -9.09
C LEU A 160 26.58 1.85 -8.74
N TYR A 161 26.35 2.56 -7.63
CA TYR A 161 27.29 3.59 -7.19
C TYR A 161 28.65 3.01 -6.78
N GLU A 162 28.68 1.89 -6.07
CA GLU A 162 29.95 1.24 -5.71
C GLU A 162 30.68 0.73 -6.94
N ALA A 163 30.00 0.16 -7.94
CA ALA A 163 30.61 -0.26 -9.19
C ALA A 163 31.29 0.92 -9.91
N LEU A 164 30.64 2.07 -9.98
CA LEU A 164 31.22 3.30 -10.55
C LEU A 164 32.45 3.79 -9.77
N ARG A 165 32.43 3.71 -8.44
CA ARG A 165 33.60 4.03 -7.59
C ARG A 165 34.75 3.08 -7.85
N VAL A 166 34.45 1.79 -7.96
CA VAL A 166 35.44 0.73 -8.16
C VAL A 166 36.14 0.92 -9.50
N VAL A 167 35.39 1.12 -10.59
CA VAL A 167 35.98 1.32 -11.92
C VAL A 167 36.90 2.55 -11.97
N ARG A 168 36.60 3.61 -11.19
CA ARG A 168 37.39 4.86 -11.18
C ARG A 168 38.62 4.85 -10.27
N GLY A 169 38.76 3.89 -9.35
CA GLY A 169 39.66 4.02 -8.19
C GLY A 169 40.67 2.89 -7.98
N HIS A 170 40.83 1.95 -8.92
CA HIS A 170 41.69 0.75 -8.80
C HIS A 170 41.61 0.03 -7.43
N PRO A 171 40.41 -0.36 -6.95
CA PRO A 171 40.24 -0.98 -5.64
C PRO A 171 40.66 -2.45 -5.61
N LEU A 172 40.67 -3.01 -4.41
CA LEU A 172 40.83 -4.45 -4.17
C LEU A 172 39.77 -5.25 -4.97
N ARG A 173 40.19 -6.39 -5.54
CA ARG A 173 39.32 -7.29 -6.33
C ARG A 173 38.03 -7.66 -5.60
N SER A 174 38.07 -7.84 -4.28
CA SER A 174 36.90 -8.16 -3.45
C SER A 174 35.83 -7.07 -3.48
N ALA A 175 36.20 -5.79 -3.54
CA ALA A 175 35.25 -4.68 -3.63
C ALA A 175 34.55 -4.67 -5.01
N ALA A 176 35.30 -4.97 -6.08
CA ALA A 176 34.73 -5.10 -7.42
C ALA A 176 33.70 -6.25 -7.49
N VAL A 177 34.04 -7.41 -6.93
CA VAL A 177 33.14 -8.57 -6.87
C VAL A 177 31.88 -8.25 -6.06
N LEU A 178 32.01 -7.66 -4.88
CA LEU A 178 30.84 -7.30 -4.06
C LEU A 178 29.95 -6.25 -4.73
N ALA A 179 30.53 -5.29 -5.45
CA ALA A 179 29.77 -4.30 -6.22
C ALA A 179 29.01 -4.98 -7.38
N ALA A 180 29.67 -5.87 -8.12
CA ALA A 180 29.04 -6.64 -9.19
C ALA A 180 27.91 -7.52 -8.65
N LEU A 181 28.10 -8.19 -7.51
CA LEU A 181 27.07 -9.00 -6.85
C LEU A 181 25.89 -8.16 -6.37
N ALA A 182 26.14 -6.98 -5.80
CA ALA A 182 25.09 -6.07 -5.36
C ALA A 182 24.17 -5.62 -6.51
N VAL A 183 24.67 -5.54 -7.74
CA VAL A 183 23.87 -5.22 -8.92
C VAL A 183 23.23 -6.45 -9.54
N THR A 184 24.03 -7.50 -9.77
CA THR A 184 23.60 -8.68 -10.54
C THR A 184 22.71 -9.62 -9.75
N ALA A 185 22.98 -9.84 -8.46
CA ALA A 185 22.20 -10.80 -7.66
C ALA A 185 20.72 -10.42 -7.54
N PRO A 186 20.34 -9.16 -7.24
CA PRO A 186 18.93 -8.74 -7.26
C PRO A 186 18.22 -8.96 -8.60
N VAL A 187 18.90 -8.64 -9.71
CA VAL A 187 18.35 -8.79 -11.07
C VAL A 187 18.16 -10.27 -11.40
N CYS A 188 19.20 -11.08 -11.21
CA CYS A 188 19.15 -12.51 -11.45
C CYS A 188 18.11 -13.20 -10.55
N ALA A 189 18.00 -12.81 -9.27
CA ALA A 189 17.01 -13.34 -8.35
C ALA A 189 15.58 -12.98 -8.79
N GLY A 190 15.34 -11.76 -9.26
CA GLY A 190 14.02 -11.37 -9.79
C GLY A 190 13.62 -12.17 -11.02
N LEU A 191 14.56 -12.41 -11.93
CA LEU A 191 14.34 -13.27 -13.10
C LEU A 191 14.11 -14.74 -12.71
N ALA A 192 14.90 -15.26 -11.78
CA ALA A 192 14.80 -16.64 -11.30
C ALA A 192 13.53 -16.89 -10.46
N ALA A 193 12.97 -15.85 -9.83
CA ALA A 193 11.75 -15.92 -9.05
C ALA A 193 10.46 -15.87 -9.89
N ARG A 194 10.54 -15.59 -11.20
CA ARG A 194 9.37 -15.54 -12.09
C ARG A 194 8.46 -16.78 -12.03
N PRO A 195 8.97 -18.02 -11.95
CA PRO A 195 8.13 -19.21 -11.84
C PRO A 195 7.27 -19.28 -10.57
N LEU A 196 7.56 -18.47 -9.54
CA LEU A 196 6.73 -18.37 -8.33
C LEU A 196 5.46 -17.54 -8.55
N VAL A 197 5.37 -16.84 -9.67
CA VAL A 197 4.26 -15.97 -10.04
C VAL A 197 3.43 -16.68 -11.10
N SER A 198 2.17 -16.93 -10.80
CA SER A 198 1.24 -17.66 -11.67
C SER A 198 -0.16 -17.10 -11.48
N ASP A 199 -0.89 -16.92 -12.58
CA ASP A 199 -2.29 -16.52 -12.59
C ASP A 199 -3.25 -17.70 -12.80
N ALA A 200 -2.73 -18.93 -12.85
CA ALA A 200 -3.55 -20.13 -13.03
C ALA A 200 -4.48 -20.36 -11.83
N ALA A 201 -5.66 -20.94 -12.08
CA ALA A 201 -6.53 -21.41 -11.02
C ALA A 201 -5.92 -22.63 -10.32
N GLU A 202 -6.03 -22.68 -8.99
CA GLU A 202 -5.75 -23.90 -8.19
C GLU A 202 -7.05 -24.55 -7.74
N ASP A 203 -8.03 -23.74 -7.34
CA ASP A 203 -9.32 -24.19 -6.77
C ASP A 203 -10.50 -23.79 -7.67
N GLY A 204 -10.28 -23.76 -8.99
CA GLY A 204 -11.27 -23.30 -9.96
C GLY A 204 -11.36 -21.77 -10.07
N SER A 205 -12.52 -21.29 -10.52
CA SER A 205 -12.74 -19.87 -10.78
C SER A 205 -14.15 -19.44 -10.38
N VAL A 206 -14.29 -18.18 -10.00
CA VAL A 206 -15.57 -17.53 -9.66
C VAL A 206 -15.71 -16.23 -10.44
N THR A 207 -16.94 -15.82 -10.71
CA THR A 207 -17.25 -14.54 -11.36
C THR A 207 -17.59 -13.51 -10.29
N ALA A 208 -16.73 -12.51 -10.11
CA ALA A 208 -16.95 -11.43 -9.17
C ALA A 208 -17.46 -10.17 -9.89
N ALA A 209 -18.32 -9.41 -9.21
CA ALA A 209 -18.69 -8.07 -9.66
C ALA A 209 -18.26 -6.99 -8.66
N LEU A 210 -17.73 -5.88 -9.17
CA LEU A 210 -17.34 -4.70 -8.40
C LEU A 210 -18.26 -3.54 -8.77
N ILE A 211 -18.88 -2.92 -7.78
CA ILE A 211 -19.80 -1.80 -8.00
C ILE A 211 -19.09 -0.49 -7.71
N GLN A 212 -19.17 0.45 -8.64
CA GLN A 212 -18.72 1.82 -8.47
C GLN A 212 -19.93 2.74 -8.64
N GLY A 213 -20.50 3.23 -7.53
CA GLY A 213 -21.68 4.08 -7.56
C GLY A 213 -21.38 5.53 -7.93
N ASN A 214 -20.14 5.98 -7.71
CA ASN A 214 -19.75 7.40 -7.71
C ASN A 214 -20.41 8.21 -6.58
N VAL A 215 -19.92 9.43 -6.37
CA VAL A 215 -20.43 10.39 -5.39
C VAL A 215 -21.14 11.55 -6.09
N PRO A 216 -22.15 12.19 -5.45
CA PRO A 216 -22.83 13.34 -6.04
C PRO A 216 -21.92 14.56 -6.18
N ARG A 217 -20.93 14.69 -5.29
CA ARG A 217 -19.93 15.77 -5.26
C ARG A 217 -18.61 15.23 -4.70
N LEU A 218 -17.51 15.88 -5.06
CA LEU A 218 -16.17 15.56 -4.55
C LEU A 218 -15.91 16.18 -3.18
N GLY A 219 -14.93 15.62 -2.50
CA GLY A 219 -14.32 16.21 -1.31
C GLY A 219 -14.96 15.79 0.01
N LEU A 220 -14.60 16.45 1.11
CA LEU A 220 -15.02 16.05 2.48
C LEU A 220 -16.52 16.00 2.69
N ASP A 221 -17.30 16.69 1.85
CA ASP A 221 -18.76 16.74 1.91
C ASP A 221 -19.43 15.78 0.91
N PHE A 222 -18.70 14.79 0.38
CA PHE A 222 -19.20 13.85 -0.64
C PHE A 222 -20.47 13.08 -0.21
N ASN A 223 -20.66 12.89 1.10
CA ASN A 223 -21.81 12.24 1.72
C ASN A 223 -22.74 13.23 2.48
N SER A 224 -22.61 14.54 2.24
CA SER A 224 -23.48 15.55 2.86
C SER A 224 -24.95 15.41 2.44
N GLN A 225 -25.20 14.84 1.25
CA GLN A 225 -26.52 14.42 0.83
C GLN A 225 -26.79 13.03 1.39
N ARG A 226 -27.58 12.99 2.46
CA ARG A 226 -27.98 11.75 3.13
C ARG A 226 -28.39 10.70 2.10
N ARG A 227 -27.79 9.51 2.20
CA ARG A 227 -28.12 8.31 1.43
C ARG A 227 -27.75 8.37 -0.06
N GLN A 228 -27.34 9.51 -0.62
CA GLN A 228 -27.10 9.60 -2.06
C GLN A 228 -25.99 8.66 -2.54
N VAL A 229 -24.95 8.46 -1.73
CA VAL A 229 -23.90 7.48 -2.03
C VAL A 229 -24.46 6.06 -2.00
N LEU A 230 -25.27 5.71 -0.99
CA LEU A 230 -25.96 4.42 -0.93
C LEU A 230 -26.86 4.19 -2.15
N ASP A 231 -27.73 5.15 -2.46
CA ASP A 231 -28.70 5.06 -3.55
C ASP A 231 -27.98 4.88 -4.91
N ASN A 232 -26.82 5.50 -5.11
CA ASN A 232 -26.01 5.32 -6.30
C ASN A 232 -25.49 3.88 -6.46
N HIS A 233 -24.97 3.27 -5.39
CA HIS A 233 -24.45 1.89 -5.43
C HIS A 233 -25.58 0.87 -5.58
N ALA A 234 -26.70 1.09 -4.88
CA ALA A 234 -27.90 0.27 -5.01
C ALA A 234 -28.44 0.31 -6.45
N LEU A 235 -28.62 1.50 -7.03
CA LEU A 235 -29.11 1.65 -8.40
C LEU A 235 -28.17 1.02 -9.44
N ARG A 236 -26.85 1.16 -9.27
CA ARG A 236 -25.88 0.51 -10.18
C ARG A 236 -25.92 -1.02 -10.05
N THR A 237 -26.19 -1.54 -8.86
CA THR A 237 -26.40 -2.98 -8.62
C THR A 237 -27.69 -3.47 -9.27
N GLU A 238 -28.79 -2.72 -9.14
CA GLU A 238 -30.07 -3.04 -9.81
C GLU A 238 -29.92 -3.06 -11.34
N ARG A 239 -29.22 -2.07 -11.92
CA ARG A 239 -28.90 -2.06 -13.36
C ARG A 239 -28.03 -3.23 -13.78
N LEU A 240 -27.06 -3.64 -12.94
CA LEU A 240 -26.27 -4.84 -13.20
C LEU A 240 -27.17 -6.09 -13.22
N ALA A 241 -28.16 -6.18 -12.33
CA ALA A 241 -29.12 -7.28 -12.33
C ALA A 241 -29.96 -7.32 -13.62
N GLU A 242 -30.38 -6.15 -14.13
CA GLU A 242 -31.04 -6.04 -15.43
C GLU A 242 -30.13 -6.48 -16.59
N ASP A 243 -28.85 -6.09 -16.56
CA ASP A 243 -27.84 -6.49 -17.56
C ASP A 243 -27.64 -8.02 -17.55
N VAL A 244 -27.60 -8.65 -16.38
CA VAL A 244 -27.54 -10.11 -16.20
C VAL A 244 -28.79 -10.78 -16.76
N LYS A 245 -29.99 -10.30 -16.39
CA LYS A 245 -31.27 -10.87 -16.85
C LYS A 245 -31.42 -10.76 -18.37
N ALA A 246 -30.90 -9.69 -18.97
CA ALA A 246 -30.88 -9.49 -20.41
C ALA A 246 -29.75 -10.27 -21.14
N GLY A 247 -28.89 -10.99 -20.42
CA GLY A 247 -27.77 -11.74 -20.98
C GLY A 247 -26.64 -10.87 -21.52
N ARG A 248 -26.58 -9.58 -21.15
CA ARG A 248 -25.52 -8.65 -21.59
C ARG A 248 -24.20 -8.89 -20.87
N VAL A 249 -24.26 -9.39 -19.64
CA VAL A 249 -23.12 -9.75 -18.80
C VAL A 249 -23.38 -11.08 -18.10
N PRO A 250 -22.35 -11.89 -17.80
CA PRO A 250 -22.54 -13.11 -17.03
C PRO A 250 -23.05 -12.81 -15.63
N LYS A 251 -23.87 -13.70 -15.08
CA LYS A 251 -24.30 -13.61 -13.67
C LYS A 251 -23.07 -13.75 -12.77
N PRO A 252 -22.76 -12.77 -11.90
CA PRO A 252 -21.69 -12.93 -10.94
C PRO A 252 -22.10 -13.92 -9.85
N ASP A 253 -21.13 -14.61 -9.27
CA ASP A 253 -21.30 -15.47 -8.09
C ASP A 253 -21.39 -14.64 -6.81
N PHE A 254 -20.75 -13.47 -6.77
CA PHE A 254 -20.88 -12.49 -5.69
C PHE A 254 -20.56 -11.06 -6.15
N VAL A 255 -20.96 -10.09 -5.33
CA VAL A 255 -20.72 -8.65 -5.58
C VAL A 255 -19.96 -8.02 -4.41
N VAL A 256 -19.06 -7.08 -4.68
CA VAL A 256 -18.39 -6.29 -3.65
C VAL A 256 -18.62 -4.80 -3.89
N TRP A 257 -19.11 -4.11 -2.87
CA TRP A 257 -19.25 -2.66 -2.86
C TRP A 257 -18.03 -2.00 -2.19
N PRO A 258 -17.77 -0.72 -2.47
CA PRO A 258 -16.68 0.03 -1.87
C PRO A 258 -16.85 0.29 -0.37
N GLU A 259 -15.77 0.77 0.25
CA GLU A 259 -15.79 1.29 1.62
C GLU A 259 -16.78 2.44 1.76
N ASN A 260 -17.53 2.47 2.87
CA ASN A 260 -18.53 3.52 3.15
C ASN A 260 -19.51 3.76 1.98
N SER A 261 -19.81 2.70 1.21
CA SER A 261 -20.84 2.70 0.17
C SER A 261 -22.23 3.00 0.73
N SER A 262 -22.47 2.67 1.99
CA SER A 262 -23.54 3.23 2.81
C SER A 262 -22.97 4.24 3.80
N ASP A 263 -23.38 5.51 3.66
CA ASP A 263 -23.12 6.57 4.63
C ASP A 263 -23.98 6.44 5.91
N LEU A 264 -24.92 5.50 5.90
CA LEU A 264 -25.87 5.24 6.97
C LEU A 264 -25.65 3.87 7.59
N ASP A 265 -25.92 3.75 8.89
CA ASP A 265 -25.95 2.49 9.61
C ASP A 265 -27.23 1.71 9.25
N PRO A 266 -27.13 0.60 8.47
CA PRO A 266 -28.30 -0.14 8.04
C PRO A 266 -28.97 -0.95 9.15
N TYR A 267 -28.32 -1.15 10.30
CA TYR A 267 -28.94 -1.79 11.46
C TYR A 267 -29.82 -0.83 12.25
N ALA A 268 -29.47 0.45 12.25
CA ALA A 268 -30.23 1.48 12.94
C ALA A 268 -31.27 2.20 12.06
N GLN A 269 -31.10 2.16 10.73
CA GLN A 269 -31.88 2.95 9.78
C GLN A 269 -32.66 2.04 8.80
N PRO A 270 -33.98 1.86 9.00
CA PRO A 270 -34.79 0.95 8.18
C PRO A 270 -34.82 1.30 6.68
N ASP A 271 -34.68 2.58 6.33
CA ASP A 271 -34.62 3.05 4.94
C ASP A 271 -33.33 2.58 4.25
N ALA A 272 -32.18 2.66 4.93
CA ALA A 272 -30.92 2.14 4.41
C ALA A 272 -30.96 0.62 4.26
N TYR A 273 -31.51 -0.10 5.25
CA TYR A 273 -31.73 -1.55 5.17
C TYR A 273 -32.54 -1.92 3.93
N ALA A 274 -33.69 -1.27 3.72
CA ALA A 274 -34.61 -1.61 2.64
C ALA A 274 -33.99 -1.39 1.24
N VAL A 275 -33.22 -0.30 1.07
CA VAL A 275 -32.52 -0.01 -0.19
C VAL A 275 -31.45 -1.07 -0.48
N ILE A 276 -30.66 -1.43 0.52
CA ILE A 276 -29.66 -2.49 0.40
C ILE A 276 -30.33 -3.83 0.07
N ASP A 277 -31.31 -4.23 0.87
CA ASP A 277 -31.99 -5.51 0.74
C ASP A 277 -32.66 -5.66 -0.64
N LYS A 278 -33.26 -4.59 -1.15
CA LYS A 278 -33.82 -4.55 -2.52
C LYS A 278 -32.74 -4.79 -3.58
N ALA A 279 -31.60 -4.10 -3.50
CA ALA A 279 -30.53 -4.23 -4.47
C ALA A 279 -29.90 -5.63 -4.44
N VAL A 280 -29.69 -6.19 -3.24
CA VAL A 280 -29.14 -7.54 -3.06
C VAL A 280 -30.10 -8.61 -3.57
N LYS A 281 -31.41 -8.48 -3.29
CA LYS A 281 -32.45 -9.37 -3.83
C LYS A 281 -32.57 -9.28 -5.36
N ALA A 282 -32.39 -8.09 -5.93
CA ALA A 282 -32.44 -7.89 -7.37
C ALA A 282 -31.33 -8.66 -8.11
N ILE A 283 -30.07 -8.57 -7.63
CA ILE A 283 -28.95 -9.32 -8.22
C ILE A 283 -28.97 -10.81 -7.83
N GLY A 284 -29.56 -11.14 -6.67
CA GLY A 284 -29.85 -12.51 -6.24
C GLY A 284 -28.61 -13.34 -5.91
N VAL A 285 -27.55 -12.70 -5.43
CA VAL A 285 -26.28 -13.32 -4.98
C VAL A 285 -25.72 -12.58 -3.75
N PRO A 286 -24.81 -13.18 -2.96
CA PRO A 286 -24.21 -12.52 -1.81
C PRO A 286 -23.47 -11.23 -2.18
N VAL A 287 -23.60 -10.20 -1.34
CA VAL A 287 -22.97 -8.89 -1.55
C VAL A 287 -22.21 -8.46 -0.29
N ALA A 288 -20.95 -8.06 -0.45
CA ALA A 288 -20.18 -7.43 0.62
C ALA A 288 -20.34 -5.90 0.55
N ILE A 289 -20.82 -5.28 1.63
CA ILE A 289 -21.27 -3.88 1.65
C ILE A 289 -20.48 -3.08 2.69
N GLY A 290 -19.85 -1.99 2.28
CA GLY A 290 -19.18 -1.08 3.21
C GLY A 290 -20.16 -0.08 3.82
N ALA A 291 -20.22 -0.01 5.14
CA ALA A 291 -21.09 0.89 5.90
C ALA A 291 -20.38 1.50 7.12
N VAL A 292 -20.84 2.68 7.52
CA VAL A 292 -20.48 3.26 8.82
C VAL A 292 -21.48 2.76 9.87
N VAL A 293 -21.02 1.92 10.79
CA VAL A 293 -21.83 1.41 11.90
C VAL A 293 -21.54 2.24 13.15
N ALA A 294 -22.60 2.67 13.83
CA ALA A 294 -22.55 3.56 14.97
C ALA A 294 -23.07 2.86 16.22
N PRO A 295 -22.20 2.18 17.00
CA PRO A 295 -22.60 1.61 18.28
C PRO A 295 -23.20 2.67 19.21
N GLU A 296 -24.07 2.27 20.14
CA GLU A 296 -24.67 3.18 21.13
C GLU A 296 -23.61 3.92 21.96
N THR A 297 -22.52 3.23 22.32
CA THR A 297 -21.39 3.78 23.07
C THR A 297 -20.05 3.43 22.40
N GLY A 298 -19.03 4.26 22.58
CA GLY A 298 -17.68 4.02 22.04
C GLY A 298 -17.40 4.69 20.69
N PRO A 299 -16.42 4.22 19.90
CA PRO A 299 -16.09 4.81 18.60
C PRO A 299 -17.00 4.32 17.46
N LEU A 300 -17.01 5.02 16.33
CA LEU A 300 -17.62 4.54 15.09
C LEU A 300 -16.86 3.33 14.52
N ARG A 301 -17.53 2.54 13.68
CA ARG A 301 -16.94 1.40 12.97
C ARG A 301 -17.07 1.58 11.47
N ASN A 302 -15.97 1.33 10.76
CA ASN A 302 -15.92 1.23 9.32
C ASN A 302 -16.00 -0.26 9.00
N THR A 303 -17.18 -0.71 8.60
CA THR A 303 -17.59 -2.10 8.64
C THR A 303 -17.95 -2.58 7.24
N MET A 304 -17.37 -3.72 6.83
CA MET A 304 -17.88 -4.50 5.72
C MET A 304 -18.93 -5.48 6.27
N ILE A 305 -20.08 -5.58 5.61
CA ILE A 305 -21.21 -6.44 5.99
C ILE A 305 -21.46 -7.40 4.83
N LEU A 306 -21.43 -8.71 5.10
CA LEU A 306 -21.91 -9.72 4.16
C LEU A 306 -23.44 -9.74 4.19
N TRP A 307 -24.05 -9.47 3.05
CA TRP A 307 -25.50 -9.50 2.86
C TRP A 307 -25.89 -10.68 1.97
N ASP A 308 -26.70 -11.57 2.53
CA ASP A 308 -27.27 -12.72 1.84
C ASP A 308 -28.65 -12.33 1.24
N PRO A 309 -28.95 -12.73 -0.01
CA PRO A 309 -30.20 -12.33 -0.68
C PRO A 309 -31.47 -12.89 -0.04
N VAL A 310 -31.36 -13.90 0.81
CA VAL A 310 -32.50 -14.52 1.53
C VAL A 310 -32.46 -14.14 3.01
N LYS A 311 -31.30 -14.25 3.65
CA LYS A 311 -31.16 -14.09 5.11
C LYS A 311 -30.93 -12.64 5.56
N GLY A 312 -30.58 -11.73 4.65
CA GLY A 312 -30.20 -10.37 5.01
C GLY A 312 -28.74 -10.27 5.48
N PRO A 313 -28.38 -9.30 6.34
CA PRO A 313 -27.02 -9.15 6.83
C PRO A 313 -26.63 -10.32 7.75
N THR A 314 -25.44 -10.89 7.55
CA THR A 314 -24.96 -12.08 8.27
C THR A 314 -23.68 -11.82 9.06
N THR A 315 -22.53 -11.80 8.39
CA THR A 315 -21.21 -11.63 9.00
C THR A 315 -20.68 -10.22 8.76
N THR A 316 -19.91 -9.69 9.69
CA THR A 316 -19.29 -8.36 9.57
C THR A 316 -17.78 -8.41 9.76
N TYR A 317 -17.10 -7.41 9.22
CA TYR A 317 -15.68 -7.16 9.40
C TYR A 317 -15.45 -5.67 9.68
N ASP A 318 -14.83 -5.35 10.82
CA ASP A 318 -14.43 -3.99 11.15
C ASP A 318 -12.98 -3.73 10.71
N LYS A 319 -12.76 -2.64 9.98
CA LYS A 319 -11.43 -2.16 9.57
C LYS A 319 -10.47 -2.07 10.76
N ARG A 320 -9.27 -2.65 10.63
CA ARG A 320 -8.28 -2.75 11.72
C ARG A 320 -7.25 -1.63 11.68
N LYS A 321 -6.79 -1.21 10.49
CA LYS A 321 -5.87 -0.05 10.36
C LYS A 321 -6.66 1.24 10.15
N ILE A 322 -6.89 1.95 11.24
CA ILE A 322 -7.58 3.24 11.22
C ILE A 322 -6.61 4.35 10.80
N GLN A 323 -7.00 5.12 9.79
CA GLN A 323 -6.18 6.19 9.23
C GLN A 323 -6.04 7.37 10.22
N PRO A 324 -4.82 7.73 10.64
CA PRO A 324 -4.59 8.92 11.45
C PRO A 324 -4.97 10.19 10.68
N PHE A 325 -5.57 11.15 11.38
CA PHE A 325 -6.03 12.45 10.89
C PHE A 325 -7.19 12.42 9.87
N GLY A 326 -7.54 11.26 9.33
CA GLY A 326 -8.74 11.05 8.49
C GLY A 326 -9.90 10.42 9.27
N GLU A 327 -9.66 9.29 9.92
CA GLU A 327 -10.70 8.51 10.62
C GLU A 327 -10.60 8.63 12.15
N ARG A 328 -9.41 8.97 12.65
CA ARG A 328 -9.16 9.23 14.07
C ARG A 328 -8.23 10.43 14.19
N ILE A 329 -8.43 11.29 15.18
CA ILE A 329 -7.53 12.43 15.40
C ILE A 329 -6.62 12.19 16.61
N PRO A 330 -5.37 11.69 16.42
CA PRO A 330 -4.38 11.66 17.50
C PRO A 330 -4.08 13.06 18.01
N MET A 331 -3.88 13.19 19.33
CA MET A 331 -3.47 14.45 19.96
C MET A 331 -4.34 15.65 19.55
N ARG A 332 -5.66 15.44 19.42
CA ARG A 332 -6.63 16.42 18.90
C ARG A 332 -6.45 17.84 19.46
N SER A 333 -6.21 17.98 20.76
CA SER A 333 -5.98 19.29 21.41
C SER A 333 -4.77 20.05 20.84
N VAL A 334 -3.70 19.35 20.49
CA VAL A 334 -2.49 19.94 19.89
C VAL A 334 -2.71 20.26 18.42
N VAL A 335 -3.31 19.34 17.66
CA VAL A 335 -3.53 19.53 16.22
C VAL A 335 -4.50 20.68 15.95
N ARG A 336 -5.48 20.87 16.83
CA ARG A 336 -6.45 21.98 16.78
C ARG A 336 -5.80 23.36 16.80
N LEU A 337 -4.59 23.49 17.34
CA LEU A 337 -3.82 24.74 17.31
C LEU A 337 -3.38 25.14 15.89
N PHE A 338 -3.33 24.18 14.97
CA PHE A 338 -2.82 24.37 13.60
C PHE A 338 -3.91 24.24 12.53
N SER A 339 -4.98 23.48 12.79
CA SER A 339 -6.14 23.40 11.89
C SER A 339 -7.42 23.07 12.68
N SER A 340 -8.48 23.82 12.40
CA SER A 340 -9.82 23.55 12.94
C SER A 340 -10.54 22.39 12.25
N ASP A 341 -10.03 21.88 11.12
CA ASP A 341 -10.66 20.77 10.38
C ASP A 341 -10.70 19.47 11.19
N VAL A 342 -9.90 19.37 12.25
CA VAL A 342 -9.97 18.25 13.21
C VAL A 342 -11.37 18.08 13.82
N ASP A 343 -12.14 19.16 13.93
CA ASP A 343 -13.49 19.14 14.50
C ASP A 343 -14.54 18.59 13.52
N ARG A 344 -14.19 18.41 12.23
CA ARG A 344 -15.03 17.70 11.25
C ARG A 344 -15.17 16.22 11.59
N VAL A 345 -14.14 15.59 12.16
CA VAL A 345 -14.22 14.24 12.73
C VAL A 345 -14.89 14.32 14.09
N ARG A 346 -16.23 14.32 14.13
CA ARG A 346 -17.00 14.49 15.38
C ARG A 346 -16.89 13.30 16.34
N ARG A 347 -16.76 12.09 15.78
CA ARG A 347 -16.59 10.83 16.53
C ARG A 347 -15.52 10.01 15.82
N ASP A 348 -14.46 9.65 16.54
CA ASP A 348 -13.36 8.86 15.98
C ASP A 348 -13.83 7.43 15.65
N PHE A 349 -13.22 6.85 14.61
CA PHE A 349 -13.33 5.42 14.32
C PHE A 349 -12.41 4.59 15.22
N GLY A 350 -12.87 3.39 15.56
CA GLY A 350 -12.15 2.42 16.36
C GLY A 350 -11.70 1.21 15.54
N PRO A 351 -10.54 0.61 15.85
CA PRO A 351 -10.02 -0.53 15.10
C PRO A 351 -10.81 -1.82 15.40
N GLY A 352 -11.07 -2.60 14.36
CA GLY A 352 -11.41 -4.02 14.49
C GLY A 352 -10.22 -4.83 15.03
N LYS A 353 -10.47 -6.12 15.32
CA LYS A 353 -9.47 -7.01 15.94
C LYS A 353 -9.05 -8.15 15.02
N ASP A 354 -10.04 -8.80 14.40
CA ASP A 354 -9.84 -10.06 13.70
C ASP A 354 -9.77 -9.87 12.18
N PRO A 355 -9.01 -10.69 11.43
CA PRO A 355 -9.07 -10.69 9.97
C PRO A 355 -10.49 -11.01 9.47
N GLY A 356 -10.97 -10.29 8.46
CA GLY A 356 -12.28 -10.55 7.86
C GLY A 356 -12.16 -11.41 6.61
N VAL A 357 -12.66 -12.65 6.66
CA VAL A 357 -12.83 -13.51 5.48
C VAL A 357 -14.29 -13.91 5.39
N PHE A 358 -14.96 -13.50 4.33
CA PHE A 358 -16.35 -13.86 4.07
C PHE A 358 -16.40 -15.09 3.18
N ASP A 359 -17.31 -16.02 3.48
CA ASP A 359 -17.67 -17.08 2.55
C ASP A 359 -18.69 -16.51 1.56
N MET A 360 -18.26 -16.32 0.31
CA MET A 360 -19.09 -15.80 -0.77
C MET A 360 -19.07 -16.79 -1.92
N ALA A 361 -20.21 -17.47 -2.12
CA ALA A 361 -20.37 -18.53 -3.11
C ALA A 361 -19.34 -19.68 -2.97
N GLY A 362 -19.01 -20.08 -1.74
CA GLY A 362 -18.06 -21.15 -1.45
C GLY A 362 -16.59 -20.72 -1.60
N SER A 363 -16.33 -19.43 -1.76
CA SER A 363 -14.99 -18.86 -1.87
C SER A 363 -14.67 -17.93 -0.71
N GLY A 364 -13.46 -18.03 -0.16
CA GLY A 364 -12.99 -17.16 0.90
C GLY A 364 -12.60 -15.77 0.35
N VAL A 365 -13.42 -14.74 0.57
CA VAL A 365 -13.15 -13.35 0.17
C VAL A 365 -12.65 -12.55 1.37
N GLY A 366 -11.36 -12.26 1.38
CA GLY A 366 -10.69 -11.52 2.45
C GLY A 366 -10.84 -10.01 2.32
N MET A 367 -11.37 -9.36 3.34
CA MET A 367 -11.52 -7.90 3.39
C MET A 367 -10.26 -7.23 3.93
N VAL A 368 -9.76 -6.26 3.17
CA VAL A 368 -8.61 -5.41 3.49
C VAL A 368 -8.99 -3.98 3.11
N THR A 369 -9.68 -3.27 3.99
CA THR A 369 -10.37 -2.02 3.62
C THR A 369 -9.36 -0.88 3.44
N CYS A 370 -9.31 -0.32 2.23
CA CYS A 370 -8.64 0.93 1.89
C CYS A 370 -7.16 0.96 2.33
N PHE A 371 -6.82 1.83 3.27
CA PHE A 371 -5.48 2.04 3.83
C PHE A 371 -4.79 0.75 4.32
N GLU A 372 -5.56 -0.29 4.68
CA GLU A 372 -5.03 -1.58 5.13
C GLU A 372 -4.15 -2.30 4.10
N ALA A 373 -4.38 -2.09 2.80
CA ALA A 373 -3.59 -2.73 1.74
C ALA A 373 -2.11 -2.31 1.77
N ALA A 374 -1.80 -1.17 2.38
CA ALA A 374 -0.43 -0.70 2.54
C ALA A 374 0.33 -1.43 3.67
N PHE A 375 -0.35 -2.18 4.54
CA PHE A 375 0.23 -2.85 5.71
C PHE A 375 0.44 -4.35 5.50
N ASP A 376 1.69 -4.79 5.61
CA ASP A 376 2.07 -6.18 5.34
C ASP A 376 1.37 -7.18 6.28
N ASP A 377 1.13 -6.82 7.53
CA ASP A 377 0.47 -7.69 8.52
C ASP A 377 -1.05 -7.82 8.29
N ALA A 378 -1.70 -6.75 7.84
CA ALA A 378 -3.13 -6.75 7.58
C ALA A 378 -3.47 -7.73 6.45
N VAL A 379 -2.81 -7.60 5.30
CA VAL A 379 -3.05 -8.46 4.13
C VAL A 379 -2.67 -9.92 4.43
N ARG A 380 -1.47 -10.13 4.98
CA ARG A 380 -0.97 -11.49 5.28
C ARG A 380 -1.86 -12.24 6.26
N SER A 381 -2.33 -11.58 7.33
CA SER A 381 -3.20 -12.24 8.31
C SER A 381 -4.56 -12.61 7.71
N THR A 382 -5.10 -11.80 6.81
CA THR A 382 -6.33 -12.11 6.06
C THR A 382 -6.15 -13.31 5.15
N VAL A 383 -5.03 -13.41 4.41
CA VAL A 383 -4.72 -14.58 3.56
C VAL A 383 -4.53 -15.84 4.40
N ARG A 384 -3.82 -15.75 5.53
CA ARG A 384 -3.65 -16.87 6.47
C ARG A 384 -4.95 -17.31 7.15
N ALA A 385 -5.95 -16.44 7.20
CA ALA A 385 -7.28 -16.76 7.70
C ALA A 385 -8.18 -17.47 6.67
N GLY A 386 -7.66 -17.78 5.47
CA GLY A 386 -8.36 -18.57 4.46
C GLY A 386 -8.84 -17.79 3.24
N ALA A 387 -8.40 -16.54 3.05
CA ALA A 387 -8.78 -15.79 1.86
C ALA A 387 -8.15 -16.40 0.59
N GLN A 388 -9.00 -16.74 -0.37
CA GLN A 388 -8.66 -17.15 -1.75
C GLN A 388 -8.72 -15.98 -2.73
N VAL A 389 -9.42 -14.90 -2.35
CA VAL A 389 -9.47 -13.61 -3.04
C VAL A 389 -9.29 -12.50 -2.01
N ILE A 390 -8.59 -11.43 -2.36
CA ILE A 390 -8.49 -10.22 -1.52
C ILE A 390 -9.41 -9.16 -2.12
N ALA A 391 -10.28 -8.57 -1.31
CA ALA A 391 -11.03 -7.38 -1.66
C ALA A 391 -10.46 -6.18 -0.90
N VAL A 392 -10.24 -5.08 -1.62
CA VAL A 392 -9.78 -3.78 -1.10
C VAL A 392 -10.86 -2.72 -1.31
N PRO A 393 -12.02 -2.81 -0.62
CA PRO A 393 -13.03 -1.75 -0.67
C PRO A 393 -12.41 -0.43 -0.24
N SER A 394 -12.55 0.61 -1.06
CA SER A 394 -11.93 1.92 -0.77
C SER A 394 -12.83 3.08 -1.13
N ASN A 395 -12.76 4.16 -0.34
CA ASN A 395 -13.40 5.42 -0.69
C ASN A 395 -12.36 6.47 -1.02
N ASN A 396 -12.27 6.84 -2.30
CA ASN A 396 -11.30 7.83 -2.77
C ASN A 396 -11.91 9.24 -2.95
N ALA A 397 -13.17 9.46 -2.56
CA ALA A 397 -13.86 10.73 -2.80
C ALA A 397 -13.18 11.93 -2.11
N THR A 398 -12.49 11.70 -1.00
CA THR A 398 -11.74 12.70 -0.21
C THR A 398 -10.36 13.02 -0.78
N PHE A 399 -9.98 12.45 -1.93
CA PHE A 399 -8.65 12.67 -2.52
C PHE A 399 -8.73 13.17 -3.98
N GLY A 400 -9.93 13.53 -4.45
CA GLY A 400 -10.16 14.16 -5.74
C GLY A 400 -9.60 13.41 -6.95
N ARG A 401 -9.39 14.15 -8.04
CA ARG A 401 -8.77 13.65 -9.29
C ARG A 401 -7.24 13.58 -9.16
N SER A 402 -6.75 12.88 -8.13
CA SER A 402 -5.32 12.82 -7.82
C SER A 402 -4.66 11.49 -8.19
N GLN A 403 -3.34 11.44 -8.03
CA GLN A 403 -2.53 10.25 -8.28
C GLN A 403 -2.69 9.15 -7.22
N MET A 404 -3.38 9.44 -6.11
CA MET A 404 -3.51 8.53 -4.98
C MET A 404 -4.08 7.16 -5.39
N THR A 405 -5.16 7.12 -6.19
CA THR A 405 -5.78 5.84 -6.61
C THR A 405 -4.80 4.96 -7.40
N TYR A 406 -3.96 5.57 -8.26
CA TYR A 406 -2.94 4.81 -9.02
C TYR A 406 -1.79 4.36 -8.12
N GLN A 407 -1.43 5.15 -7.11
CA GLN A 407 -0.46 4.74 -6.11
C GLN A 407 -0.99 3.55 -5.29
N GLN A 408 -2.26 3.57 -4.88
CA GLN A 408 -2.90 2.44 -4.19
C GLN A 408 -2.98 1.20 -5.09
N LEU A 409 -3.44 1.34 -6.35
CA LEU A 409 -3.49 0.23 -7.31
C LEU A 409 -2.11 -0.42 -7.52
N ALA A 410 -1.02 0.37 -7.50
CA ALA A 410 0.32 -0.20 -7.55
C ALA A 410 0.66 -1.03 -6.30
N MET A 411 0.19 -0.62 -5.10
CA MET A 411 0.30 -1.44 -3.89
C MET A 411 -0.50 -2.73 -4.03
N ASP A 412 -1.75 -2.63 -4.50
CA ASP A 412 -2.65 -3.78 -4.66
C ASP A 412 -2.08 -4.82 -5.64
N ARG A 413 -1.42 -4.37 -6.72
CA ARG A 413 -0.66 -5.26 -7.63
C ARG A 413 0.49 -5.99 -6.94
N ILE A 414 1.23 -5.29 -6.07
CA ILE A 414 2.28 -5.92 -5.26
C ILE A 414 1.67 -6.94 -4.30
N ARG A 415 0.52 -6.66 -3.69
CA ARG A 415 -0.18 -7.61 -2.79
C ARG A 415 -0.68 -8.84 -3.53
N ALA A 416 -1.16 -8.69 -4.76
CA ALA A 416 -1.59 -9.80 -5.60
C ALA A 416 -0.46 -10.82 -5.81
N VAL A 417 0.73 -10.34 -6.18
CA VAL A 417 1.93 -11.17 -6.38
C VAL A 417 2.47 -11.71 -5.05
N GLU A 418 2.51 -10.88 -4.01
CA GLU A 418 3.04 -11.27 -2.70
C GLU A 418 2.28 -12.45 -2.10
N HIS A 419 0.96 -12.47 -2.29
CA HIS A 419 0.10 -13.47 -1.69
C HIS A 419 -0.43 -14.53 -2.67
N SER A 420 -0.13 -14.40 -3.97
CA SER A 420 -0.68 -15.27 -5.02
C SER A 420 -2.21 -15.31 -4.96
N ARG A 421 -2.82 -14.13 -4.94
CA ARG A 421 -4.28 -13.94 -4.85
C ARG A 421 -4.76 -12.93 -5.87
N THR A 422 -5.96 -13.16 -6.40
CA THR A 422 -6.68 -12.10 -7.10
C THR A 422 -6.97 -10.98 -6.10
N VAL A 423 -6.75 -9.73 -6.51
CA VAL A 423 -7.11 -8.54 -5.73
C VAL A 423 -8.22 -7.78 -6.47
N LEU A 424 -9.36 -7.65 -5.81
CA LEU A 424 -10.53 -6.90 -6.23
C LEU A 424 -10.50 -5.53 -5.56
N VAL A 425 -10.53 -4.45 -6.32
CA VAL A 425 -10.44 -3.08 -5.79
C VAL A 425 -11.71 -2.32 -6.13
N PRO A 426 -12.83 -2.52 -5.40
CA PRO A 426 -14.03 -1.72 -5.59
C PRO A 426 -13.84 -0.36 -4.92
N VAL A 427 -13.92 0.71 -5.70
CA VAL A 427 -13.78 2.07 -5.18
C VAL A 427 -14.98 2.94 -5.50
N THR A 428 -15.33 3.84 -4.58
CA THR A 428 -16.51 4.71 -4.72
C THR A 428 -16.42 5.62 -5.93
N SER A 429 -15.27 6.28 -6.12
CA SER A 429 -15.10 7.35 -7.13
C SER A 429 -13.70 7.40 -7.77
N GLY A 430 -12.76 6.56 -7.30
CA GLY A 430 -11.45 6.37 -7.92
C GLY A 430 -11.49 5.41 -9.11
N VAL A 431 -10.37 4.73 -9.37
CA VAL A 431 -10.32 3.63 -10.37
C VAL A 431 -10.59 2.31 -9.67
N SER A 432 -11.72 1.67 -9.99
CA SER A 432 -11.98 0.29 -9.58
C SER A 432 -11.21 -0.64 -10.50
N ALA A 433 -10.70 -1.76 -9.99
CA ALA A 433 -9.91 -2.69 -10.79
C ALA A 433 -10.02 -4.16 -10.34
N VAL A 434 -9.76 -5.05 -11.29
CA VAL A 434 -9.52 -6.48 -11.03
C VAL A 434 -8.07 -6.78 -11.37
N ILE A 435 -7.33 -7.30 -10.38
CA ILE A 435 -5.91 -7.59 -10.47
C ILE A 435 -5.70 -9.09 -10.28
N ARG A 436 -5.08 -9.75 -11.25
CA ARG A 436 -4.78 -11.19 -11.16
C ARG A 436 -3.62 -11.49 -10.21
N PRO A 437 -3.47 -12.76 -9.76
CA PRO A 437 -2.38 -13.16 -8.87
C PRO A 437 -0.96 -12.85 -9.37
N ASP A 438 -0.79 -12.65 -10.67
CA ASP A 438 0.48 -12.24 -11.28
C ASP A 438 0.74 -10.71 -11.25
N GLY A 439 -0.20 -9.95 -10.69
CA GLY A 439 -0.14 -8.50 -10.61
C GLY A 439 -0.64 -7.79 -11.87
N SER A 440 -1.16 -8.51 -12.87
CA SER A 440 -1.75 -7.89 -14.07
C SER A 440 -3.12 -7.29 -13.78
N VAL A 441 -3.37 -6.08 -14.29
CA VAL A 441 -4.70 -5.43 -14.22
C VAL A 441 -5.49 -5.86 -15.45
N VAL A 442 -6.62 -6.54 -15.24
CA VAL A 442 -7.38 -7.18 -16.33
C VAL A 442 -8.69 -6.47 -16.65
N ALA A 443 -9.17 -5.66 -15.71
CA ALA A 443 -10.30 -4.75 -15.92
C ALA A 443 -10.11 -3.54 -15.00
N GLN A 444 -10.49 -2.35 -15.48
CA GLN A 444 -10.50 -1.14 -14.67
C GLN A 444 -11.56 -0.14 -15.16
N THR A 445 -12.12 0.65 -14.23
CA THR A 445 -13.07 1.72 -14.54
C THR A 445 -12.36 3.05 -14.82
N LYS A 446 -13.13 4.07 -15.19
CA LYS A 446 -12.68 5.46 -15.13
C LYS A 446 -13.00 6.05 -13.75
N MET A 447 -12.17 6.99 -13.29
CA MET A 447 -12.49 7.80 -12.11
C MET A 447 -13.79 8.58 -12.32
N PHE A 448 -14.55 8.78 -11.24
CA PHE A 448 -15.73 9.64 -11.18
C PHE A 448 -16.83 9.28 -12.18
N THR A 449 -17.03 7.98 -12.42
CA THR A 449 -18.10 7.46 -13.26
C THR A 449 -18.84 6.35 -12.54
N PRO A 450 -20.19 6.27 -12.60
CA PRO A 450 -20.89 5.08 -12.16
C PRO A 450 -20.59 3.92 -13.12
N ASP A 451 -20.17 2.78 -12.59
CA ASP A 451 -19.75 1.63 -13.40
C ASP A 451 -19.91 0.30 -12.62
N ALA A 452 -19.84 -0.82 -13.33
CA ALA A 452 -19.78 -2.15 -12.75
C ALA A 452 -18.79 -3.02 -13.53
N LEU A 453 -17.77 -3.55 -12.85
CA LEU A 453 -16.84 -4.52 -13.44
C LEU A 453 -17.33 -5.92 -13.13
N VAL A 454 -17.39 -6.79 -14.12
CA VAL A 454 -17.65 -8.23 -13.95
C VAL A 454 -16.49 -9.00 -14.53
N ALA A 455 -15.87 -9.88 -13.74
CA ALA A 455 -14.74 -10.67 -14.18
C ALA A 455 -14.73 -12.06 -13.57
N THR A 456 -14.44 -13.07 -14.38
CA THR A 456 -14.08 -14.41 -13.90
C THR A 456 -12.64 -14.41 -13.43
N ILE A 457 -12.42 -14.82 -12.19
CA ILE A 457 -11.16 -14.75 -11.48
C ILE A 457 -10.73 -16.13 -10.97
N PRO A 458 -9.41 -16.43 -10.99
CA PRO A 458 -8.90 -17.69 -10.44
C PRO A 458 -8.96 -17.67 -8.92
N LEU A 459 -9.37 -18.80 -8.33
CA LEU A 459 -9.23 -19.08 -6.91
C LEU A 459 -7.92 -19.81 -6.65
N ARG A 460 -7.21 -19.38 -5.62
CA ARG A 460 -5.93 -19.95 -5.20
C ARG A 460 -5.87 -20.08 -3.68
N SER A 461 -5.37 -21.21 -3.19
CA SER A 461 -5.17 -21.48 -1.76
C SER A 461 -3.69 -21.67 -1.41
N GLY A 462 -2.84 -21.90 -2.40
CA GLY A 462 -1.40 -22.02 -2.26
C GLY A 462 -0.78 -20.82 -1.54
N SER A 463 0.30 -21.08 -0.78
CA SER A 463 0.98 -20.06 0.02
C SER A 463 2.34 -19.74 -0.61
N THR A 464 2.57 -18.46 -0.90
CA THR A 464 3.89 -18.00 -1.32
C THR A 464 4.90 -18.12 -0.17
N PRO A 465 6.21 -18.26 -0.45
CA PRO A 465 7.23 -18.21 0.60
C PRO A 465 7.13 -16.95 1.47
N ALA A 466 6.81 -15.79 0.89
CA ALA A 466 6.57 -14.56 1.64
C ALA A 466 5.42 -14.70 2.65
N THR A 467 4.28 -15.27 2.21
CA THR A 467 3.13 -15.50 3.07
C THR A 467 3.44 -16.49 4.19
N ALA A 468 4.19 -17.56 3.89
CA ALA A 468 4.59 -18.61 4.83
C ALA A 468 5.63 -18.13 5.86
N LEU A 469 6.68 -17.41 5.42
CA LEU A 469 7.74 -16.87 6.28
C LEU A 469 7.26 -15.68 7.12
N GLY A 470 6.24 -14.95 6.65
CA GLY A 470 5.69 -13.80 7.37
C GLY A 470 6.74 -12.71 7.60
N PRO A 471 6.94 -12.22 8.85
CA PRO A 471 7.84 -11.10 9.11
C PRO A 471 9.34 -11.49 9.12
N LEU A 472 9.69 -12.79 9.01
CA LEU A 472 11.07 -13.26 9.12
C LEU A 472 12.06 -12.59 8.15
N PRO A 473 11.72 -12.36 6.86
CA PRO A 473 12.61 -11.65 5.94
C PRO A 473 12.91 -10.22 6.40
N GLU A 474 11.92 -9.50 6.92
CA GLU A 474 12.13 -8.16 7.49
C GLU A 474 13.09 -8.23 8.67
N TYR A 475 12.87 -9.16 9.61
CA TYR A 475 13.71 -9.31 10.80
C TYR A 475 15.16 -9.64 10.47
N ALA A 476 15.41 -10.49 9.48
CA ALA A 476 16.77 -10.77 9.00
C ALA A 476 17.46 -9.52 8.45
N LEU A 477 16.72 -8.69 7.71
CA LEU A 477 17.22 -7.43 7.15
C LEU A 477 17.45 -6.37 8.25
N LEU A 478 16.59 -6.30 9.26
CA LEU A 478 16.80 -5.44 10.43
C LEU A 478 18.04 -5.86 11.22
N LEU A 479 18.27 -7.16 11.39
CA LEU A 479 19.48 -7.67 12.02
C LEU A 479 20.73 -7.28 11.20
N LEU A 480 20.68 -7.43 9.88
CA LEU A 480 21.78 -6.99 8.99
C LEU A 480 22.07 -5.49 9.12
N ALA A 481 21.03 -4.66 9.21
CA ALA A 481 21.16 -3.22 9.43
C ALA A 481 21.83 -2.92 10.78
N ALA A 482 21.38 -3.59 11.85
CA ALA A 482 21.93 -3.44 13.20
C ALA A 482 23.41 -3.87 13.27
N CYS A 483 23.76 -5.01 12.66
CA CYS A 483 25.14 -5.48 12.56
C CYS A 483 26.04 -4.47 11.81
N GLY A 484 25.56 -3.90 10.70
CA GLY A 484 26.27 -2.86 9.97
C GLY A 484 26.50 -1.60 10.81
N LEU A 485 25.47 -1.11 11.48
CA LEU A 485 25.58 0.06 12.35
C LEU A 485 26.51 -0.18 13.55
N GLY A 486 26.42 -1.36 14.18
CA GLY A 486 27.31 -1.79 15.26
C GLY A 486 28.77 -1.86 14.82
N TRP A 487 29.05 -2.45 13.65
CA TRP A 487 30.40 -2.50 13.09
C TRP A 487 30.97 -1.11 12.78
N ALA A 488 30.16 -0.22 12.21
CA ALA A 488 30.56 1.16 11.95
C ALA A 488 30.89 1.93 13.24
N ALA A 489 30.13 1.69 14.32
CA ALA A 489 30.40 2.28 15.62
C ALA A 489 31.72 1.75 16.23
N LEU A 490 31.93 0.43 16.22
CA LEU A 490 33.16 -0.20 16.72
C LEU A 490 34.43 0.26 15.99
N ARG A 491 34.36 0.46 14.67
CA ARG A 491 35.48 1.01 13.90
C ARG A 491 35.82 2.44 14.30
N ARG A 492 34.81 3.27 14.58
CA ARG A 492 35.02 4.65 15.05
C ARG A 492 35.64 4.71 16.44
N THR A 493 35.19 3.87 17.37
CA THR A 493 35.75 3.87 18.74
C THR A 493 37.19 3.39 18.75
N ARG A 494 37.54 2.36 17.96
CA ARG A 494 38.93 1.91 17.80
C ARG A 494 39.81 2.99 17.18
N ALA A 495 39.34 3.67 16.13
CA ALA A 495 40.10 4.77 15.52
C ALA A 495 40.34 5.97 16.46
N ARG A 496 39.43 6.21 17.42
CA ARG A 496 39.59 7.26 18.45
C ARG A 496 40.48 6.87 19.62
N ARG A 497 40.74 5.59 19.85
CA ARG A 497 41.64 5.10 20.91
C ARG A 497 43.10 5.03 20.46
N VAL A 498 43.33 5.11 19.14
CA VAL A 498 44.66 5.05 18.50
C VAL A 498 45.19 6.46 18.18
N LEU A 499 44.33 7.48 18.29
CA LEU A 499 44.67 8.90 18.27
C LEU A 499 44.71 9.41 19.72
#